data_AF-A0ABD1N8X1-F1
#
_entry.id   AF-A0ABD1N8X1-F1
#
_cell.length_a   1.000
_cell.length_b   1.000
_cell.length_c   1.000
_cell.angle_alpha   90.00
_cell.angle_beta   90.00
_cell.angle_gamma   90.00
#
_symmetry.space_group_name_H-M   'P 1'
#
loop_
_entity.id
_entity.type
_entity.pdbx_description
1 polymer ?
#
loop_
_entity_poly.entity_id
_entity_poly.type
_entity_poly.pdbx_seq_one_letter_code
_entity_poly.pdbx_strand_id
1 'polypeptide(L)'
;MKEARPLIQVNASCPGSDAAAETAAAMASSSLVFKKADSTYSSTLLKHAKQLFSFANKNRGSYSENIPEVQTYYNSTGYGDELLWAASWLYHATGDDSYLEFVTGQDGEDYAQWGSPTWFSWDNKLVLLARLSFFKAKDISNSYGSGLSSYRKTAEAVMCGLLPDSPTATKSRTDRNFNFLGPLRPQKNAQTKSLETLSKESQRISSNNKG
;
A
#
# COMPACT_ATOMS: atom_id res chain seq x y z
N MET A 1 21.65 20.37 -23.48
CA MET A 1 21.68 19.76 -22.13
C MET A 1 22.99 19.00 -22.00
N LYS A 2 23.90 19.43 -21.12
CA LYS A 2 25.26 18.85 -20.93
C LYS A 2 25.56 18.57 -19.44
N GLU A 3 24.52 18.39 -18.64
CA GLU A 3 24.67 18.10 -17.21
C GLU A 3 24.78 16.59 -16.99
N ALA A 4 25.63 16.18 -16.05
CA ALA A 4 25.76 14.79 -15.64
C ALA A 4 24.48 14.33 -14.93
N ARG A 5 24.00 13.13 -15.28
CA ARG A 5 22.84 12.47 -14.64
C ARG A 5 23.34 11.22 -13.91
N PRO A 6 23.88 11.36 -12.69
CA PRO A 6 24.44 10.22 -11.96
C PRO A 6 23.35 9.18 -11.64
N LEU A 7 23.72 7.90 -11.68
CA LEU A 7 22.87 6.79 -11.32
C LEU A 7 23.17 6.35 -9.89
N ILE A 8 22.12 6.26 -9.08
CA ILE A 8 22.20 5.75 -7.71
C ILE A 8 21.46 4.42 -7.67
N GLN A 9 22.03 3.44 -6.98
CA GLN A 9 21.46 2.10 -6.85
C GLN A 9 21.44 1.65 -5.39
N VAL A 10 20.39 0.93 -5.02
CA VAL A 10 20.32 0.19 -3.76
C VAL A 10 20.89 -1.21 -3.96
N ASN A 11 21.58 -1.74 -2.97
CA ASN A 11 22.19 -3.07 -3.00
C ASN A 11 22.28 -3.64 -1.57
N ALA A 12 22.90 -4.81 -1.38
CA ALA A 12 22.97 -5.45 -0.07
C ALA A 12 23.79 -4.65 0.97
N SER A 13 24.74 -3.82 0.53
CA SER A 13 25.54 -2.93 1.38
C SER A 13 24.93 -1.55 1.56
N CYS A 14 24.07 -1.12 0.64
CA CYS A 14 23.28 0.12 0.71
C CYS A 14 21.78 -0.23 0.55
N PRO A 15 21.12 -0.73 1.61
CA PRO A 15 19.74 -1.18 1.52
C PRO A 15 18.76 -0.04 1.23
N GLY A 16 17.61 -0.40 0.68
CA GLY A 16 16.52 0.51 0.35
C GLY A 16 15.23 -0.28 0.16
N SER A 17 14.74 -0.83 1.27
CA SER A 17 13.58 -1.71 1.33
C SER A 17 12.31 -1.02 0.87
N ASP A 18 12.12 0.22 1.25
CA ASP A 18 11.02 1.09 0.81
C ASP A 18 10.95 1.19 -0.72
N ALA A 19 12.02 1.66 -1.37
CA ALA A 19 12.08 1.82 -2.82
C ALA A 19 11.95 0.47 -3.56
N ALA A 20 12.62 -0.58 -3.05
CA ALA A 20 12.56 -1.90 -3.65
C ALA A 20 11.17 -2.56 -3.50
N ALA A 21 10.53 -2.41 -2.33
CA ALA A 21 9.21 -2.97 -2.07
C ALA A 21 8.11 -2.21 -2.83
N GLU A 22 8.18 -0.88 -2.93
CA GLU A 22 7.25 -0.12 -3.78
C GLU A 22 7.37 -0.53 -5.25
N THR A 23 8.60 -0.75 -5.73
CA THR A 23 8.83 -1.25 -7.09
C THR A 23 8.28 -2.67 -7.25
N ALA A 24 8.41 -3.53 -6.24
CA ALA A 24 7.81 -4.86 -6.24
C ALA A 24 6.28 -4.79 -6.32
N ALA A 25 5.64 -3.91 -5.56
CA ALA A 25 4.20 -3.67 -5.60
C ALA A 25 3.74 -3.19 -6.99
N ALA A 26 4.46 -2.25 -7.60
CA ALA A 26 4.19 -1.75 -8.94
C ALA A 26 4.30 -2.85 -10.01
N MET A 27 5.33 -3.69 -9.94
CA MET A 27 5.50 -4.82 -10.87
C MET A 27 4.46 -5.92 -10.66
N ALA A 28 4.12 -6.25 -9.40
CA ALA A 28 3.09 -7.23 -9.08
C ALA A 28 1.70 -6.78 -9.56
N SER A 29 1.30 -5.53 -9.27
CA SER A 29 0.05 -4.96 -9.77
C SER A 29 0.01 -4.89 -11.30
N SER A 30 1.11 -4.48 -11.94
CA SER A 30 1.21 -4.45 -13.40
C SER A 30 1.08 -5.85 -14.02
N SER A 31 1.65 -6.88 -13.38
CA SER A 31 1.53 -8.26 -13.87
C SER A 31 0.07 -8.70 -13.99
N LEU A 32 -0.79 -8.29 -13.04
CA LEU A 32 -2.22 -8.57 -13.10
C LEU A 32 -2.91 -7.89 -14.28
N VAL A 33 -2.53 -6.64 -14.59
CA VAL A 33 -3.07 -5.87 -15.72
C VAL A 33 -2.69 -6.53 -17.05
N PHE A 34 -1.42 -6.90 -17.21
CA PHE A 34 -0.93 -7.49 -18.45
C PHE A 34 -1.28 -8.97 -18.62
N LYS A 35 -1.79 -9.65 -17.59
CA LYS A 35 -2.05 -11.10 -17.59
C LYS A 35 -2.79 -11.63 -18.82
N LYS A 36 -3.78 -10.87 -19.34
CA LYS A 36 -4.55 -11.24 -20.54
C LYS A 36 -3.98 -10.69 -21.84
N ALA A 37 -3.36 -9.51 -21.81
CA ALA A 37 -2.88 -8.82 -22.99
C ALA A 37 -1.50 -9.32 -23.44
N ASP A 38 -0.62 -9.64 -22.48
CA ASP A 38 0.73 -10.14 -22.68
C ASP A 38 1.15 -11.01 -21.47
N SER A 39 0.91 -12.32 -21.58
CA SER A 39 1.21 -13.28 -20.51
C SER A 39 2.71 -13.47 -20.27
N THR A 40 3.54 -13.29 -21.31
CA THR A 40 5.00 -13.36 -21.19
C THR A 40 5.52 -12.18 -20.39
N TYR A 41 5.08 -10.95 -20.71
CA TYR A 41 5.46 -9.77 -19.98
C TYR A 41 4.92 -9.77 -18.54
N SER A 42 3.67 -10.20 -18.35
CA SER A 42 3.08 -10.46 -17.03
C SER A 42 3.97 -11.38 -16.19
N SER A 43 4.47 -12.48 -16.76
CA SER A 43 5.31 -13.43 -16.03
C SER A 43 6.68 -12.83 -15.66
N THR A 44 7.27 -12.04 -16.56
CA THR A 44 8.52 -11.31 -16.32
C THR A 44 8.36 -10.30 -15.18
N LEU A 45 7.29 -9.50 -15.20
CA LEU A 45 6.96 -8.55 -14.14
C LEU A 45 6.80 -9.25 -12.79
N LEU A 46 6.03 -10.34 -12.75
CA LEU A 46 5.81 -11.08 -11.51
C LEU A 46 7.10 -11.71 -10.98
N LYS A 47 7.96 -12.22 -11.86
CA LYS A 47 9.29 -12.74 -11.47
C LYS A 47 10.13 -11.65 -10.80
N HIS A 48 10.22 -10.47 -11.41
CA HIS A 48 10.99 -9.36 -10.84
C HIS A 48 10.37 -8.81 -9.56
N ALA A 49 9.04 -8.77 -9.46
CA ALA A 49 8.34 -8.39 -8.22
C ALA A 49 8.76 -9.29 -7.05
N LYS A 50 8.79 -10.62 -7.25
CA LYS A 50 9.24 -11.57 -6.22
C LYS A 50 10.70 -11.37 -5.83
N GLN A 51 11.58 -11.14 -6.81
CA GLN A 51 13.01 -10.89 -6.56
C GLN A 51 13.23 -9.60 -5.76
N LEU A 52 12.55 -8.52 -6.13
CA LEU A 52 12.64 -7.23 -5.44
C LEU A 52 12.09 -7.30 -4.03
N PHE A 53 10.96 -7.96 -3.81
CA PHE A 53 10.42 -8.17 -2.46
C PHE A 53 11.37 -9.00 -1.60
N SER A 54 11.93 -10.08 -2.14
CA SER A 54 12.93 -10.89 -1.43
C SER A 54 14.17 -10.07 -1.07
N PHE A 55 14.66 -9.24 -1.99
CA PHE A 55 15.76 -8.30 -1.73
C PHE A 55 15.41 -7.30 -0.62
N ALA A 56 14.24 -6.66 -0.71
CA ALA A 56 13.78 -5.65 0.25
C ALA A 56 13.61 -6.23 1.66
N ASN A 57 13.04 -7.43 1.76
CA ASN A 57 12.80 -8.09 3.04
C ASN A 57 14.09 -8.65 3.66
N LYS A 58 15.04 -9.13 2.84
CA LYS A 58 16.32 -9.67 3.32
C LYS A 58 17.31 -8.58 3.75
N ASN A 59 17.28 -7.41 3.09
CA ASN A 59 18.19 -6.30 3.36
C ASN A 59 17.38 -5.10 3.87
N ARG A 60 16.89 -5.20 5.12
CA ARG A 60 16.00 -4.19 5.71
C ARG A 60 16.74 -2.88 5.98
N GLY A 61 16.21 -1.77 5.44
CA GLY A 61 16.70 -0.41 5.70
C GLY A 61 16.08 0.61 4.75
N SER A 62 15.97 1.86 5.20
CA SER A 62 15.41 2.95 4.38
C SER A 62 16.42 3.44 3.36
N TYR A 63 16.01 3.68 2.12
CA TYR A 63 16.95 4.13 1.07
C TYR A 63 17.52 5.52 1.38
N SER A 64 16.73 6.38 2.02
CA SER A 64 17.10 7.76 2.31
C SER A 64 18.17 7.86 3.40
N GLU A 65 18.28 6.88 4.30
CA GLU A 65 19.38 6.80 5.28
C GLU A 65 20.72 6.54 4.61
N ASN A 66 20.74 5.70 3.57
CA ASN A 66 21.95 5.30 2.85
C ASN A 66 22.32 6.27 1.72
N ILE A 67 21.39 7.12 1.29
CA ILE A 67 21.60 8.10 0.22
C ILE A 67 21.18 9.49 0.74
N PRO A 68 22.04 10.19 1.51
CA PRO A 68 21.66 11.45 2.16
C PRO A 68 21.14 12.53 1.20
N GLU A 69 21.61 12.50 -0.05
CA GLU A 69 21.22 13.42 -1.12
C GLU A 69 19.71 13.40 -1.41
N VAL A 70 19.03 12.25 -1.23
CA VAL A 70 17.60 12.12 -1.50
C VAL A 70 16.72 12.57 -0.34
N GLN A 71 17.26 12.68 0.88
CA GLN A 71 16.49 13.06 2.07
C GLN A 71 15.85 14.44 1.90
N THR A 72 16.53 15.37 1.23
CA THR A 72 16.01 16.72 0.99
C THR A 72 14.80 16.76 0.05
N TYR A 73 14.56 15.70 -0.72
CA TYR A 73 13.47 15.63 -1.71
C TYR A 73 12.38 14.62 -1.31
N TYR A 74 12.78 13.40 -0.97
CA TYR A 74 11.91 12.26 -0.72
C TYR A 74 12.44 11.46 0.47
N ASN A 75 12.49 12.07 1.65
CA ASN A 75 12.88 11.35 2.85
C ASN A 75 11.86 10.28 3.20
N SER A 76 12.30 9.02 3.25
CA SER A 76 11.49 7.91 3.73
C SER A 76 11.32 7.99 5.25
N THR A 77 10.11 7.79 5.75
CA THR A 77 9.85 7.75 7.20
C THR A 77 9.79 6.34 7.77
N GLY A 78 9.73 5.33 6.89
CA GLY A 78 9.73 3.91 7.21
C GLY A 78 9.72 3.06 5.94
N TYR A 79 9.95 1.76 6.10
CA TYR A 79 9.87 0.79 5.00
C TYR A 79 8.87 -0.34 5.28
N GLY A 80 8.33 -0.37 6.50
CA GLY A 80 7.49 -1.47 6.97
C GLY A 80 6.17 -1.55 6.22
N ASP A 81 5.53 -0.41 5.99
CA ASP A 81 4.28 -0.36 5.23
C ASP A 81 4.50 -0.61 3.73
N GLU A 82 5.64 -0.24 3.14
CA GLU A 82 6.01 -0.66 1.78
C GLU A 82 6.16 -2.18 1.68
N LEU A 83 6.78 -2.85 2.69
CA LEU A 83 6.88 -4.30 2.71
C LEU A 83 5.50 -4.97 2.79
N LEU A 84 4.62 -4.49 3.67
CA LEU A 84 3.24 -4.97 3.77
C LEU A 84 2.45 -4.74 2.47
N TRP A 85 2.67 -3.60 1.82
CA TRP A 85 2.07 -3.26 0.54
C TRP A 85 2.51 -4.17 -0.61
N ALA A 86 3.81 -4.40 -0.73
CA ALA A 86 4.40 -5.29 -1.72
C ALA A 86 3.92 -6.73 -1.53
N ALA A 87 3.93 -7.23 -0.30
CA ALA A 87 3.43 -8.56 0.04
C ALA A 87 1.94 -8.70 -0.33
N SER A 88 1.13 -7.67 -0.09
CA SER A 88 -0.30 -7.69 -0.44
C SER A 88 -0.55 -7.79 -1.94
N TRP A 89 0.22 -7.06 -2.76
CA TRP A 89 0.12 -7.18 -4.21
C TRP A 89 0.65 -8.52 -4.73
N LEU A 90 1.73 -9.03 -4.14
CA LEU A 90 2.26 -10.35 -4.47
C LEU A 90 1.26 -11.45 -4.11
N TYR A 91 0.60 -11.36 -2.96
CA TYR A 91 -0.51 -12.23 -2.62
C TYR A 91 -1.61 -12.16 -3.69
N HIS A 92 -2.04 -10.95 -4.06
CA HIS A 92 -3.08 -10.79 -5.07
C HIS A 92 -2.68 -11.37 -6.45
N ALA A 93 -1.41 -11.22 -6.83
CA ALA A 93 -0.90 -11.71 -8.11
C ALA A 93 -0.69 -13.23 -8.16
N THR A 94 -0.39 -13.86 -7.01
CA THR A 94 0.06 -15.26 -6.96
C THR A 94 -0.92 -16.21 -6.27
N GLY A 95 -1.70 -15.72 -5.30
CA GLY A 95 -2.47 -16.54 -4.38
C GLY A 95 -1.62 -17.28 -3.34
N ASP A 96 -0.33 -16.97 -3.21
CA ASP A 96 0.60 -17.63 -2.28
C ASP A 96 0.39 -17.12 -0.85
N ASP A 97 -0.14 -18.00 0.02
CA ASP A 97 -0.52 -17.66 1.39
C ASP A 97 0.67 -17.21 2.27
N SER A 98 1.92 -17.46 1.87
CA SER A 98 3.09 -16.93 2.60
C SER A 98 3.13 -15.40 2.63
N TYR A 99 2.66 -14.75 1.57
CA TYR A 99 2.54 -13.29 1.54
C TYR A 99 1.40 -12.79 2.42
N LEU A 100 0.31 -13.56 2.51
CA LEU A 100 -0.80 -13.22 3.41
C LEU A 100 -0.38 -13.37 4.87
N GLU A 101 0.34 -14.43 5.19
CA GLU A 101 0.94 -14.66 6.50
C GLU A 101 1.92 -13.53 6.86
N PHE A 102 2.77 -13.11 5.92
CA PHE A 102 3.64 -11.95 6.13
C PHE A 102 2.84 -10.69 6.53
N VAL A 103 1.72 -10.42 5.85
CA VAL A 103 0.93 -9.21 6.09
C VAL A 103 0.09 -9.29 7.38
N THR A 104 -0.24 -10.49 7.84
CA THR A 104 -1.20 -10.70 8.96
C THR A 104 -0.57 -11.30 10.21
N GLY A 105 0.66 -11.79 10.12
CA GLY A 105 1.48 -12.28 11.23
C GLY A 105 2.35 -11.18 11.83
N GLN A 106 3.54 -11.54 12.30
CA GLN A 106 4.40 -10.65 13.08
C GLN A 106 4.78 -9.35 12.34
N ASP A 107 5.19 -9.43 11.06
CA ASP A 107 5.52 -8.21 10.29
C ASP A 107 4.29 -7.28 10.15
N GLY A 108 3.08 -7.85 10.09
CA GLY A 108 1.83 -7.10 10.17
C GLY A 108 1.66 -6.40 11.51
N GLU A 109 1.88 -7.10 12.63
CA GLU A 109 1.80 -6.51 13.97
C GLU A 109 2.82 -5.38 14.17
N ASP A 110 4.04 -5.57 13.67
CA ASP A 110 5.16 -4.65 13.85
C ASP A 110 4.99 -3.36 13.01
N TYR A 111 4.44 -3.46 11.79
CA TYR A 111 4.43 -2.36 10.83
C TYR A 111 3.06 -1.79 10.49
N ALA A 112 1.97 -2.53 10.70
CA ALA A 112 0.65 -2.08 10.24
C ALA A 112 0.00 -1.00 11.12
N GLN A 113 0.60 -0.69 12.28
CA GLN A 113 0.14 0.36 13.21
C GLN A 113 -1.38 0.37 13.40
N TRP A 114 -1.96 -0.81 13.64
CA TRP A 114 -3.42 -0.98 13.69
C TRP A 114 -4.07 -0.02 14.69
N GLY A 115 -5.19 0.59 14.28
CA GLY A 115 -5.91 1.55 15.14
C GLY A 115 -5.31 2.96 15.18
N SER A 116 -4.21 3.23 14.48
CA SER A 116 -3.66 4.58 14.25
C SER A 116 -3.87 5.01 12.79
N PRO A 117 -5.09 5.41 12.40
CA PRO A 117 -5.43 5.70 11.00
C PRO A 117 -4.70 6.95 10.49
N THR A 118 -3.82 6.77 9.51
CA THR A 118 -3.19 7.84 8.72
C THR A 118 -3.82 7.94 7.33
N TRP A 119 -3.51 8.99 6.56
CA TRP A 119 -4.00 9.15 5.20
C TRP A 119 -3.13 8.39 4.19
N PHE A 120 -3.73 7.92 3.08
CA PHE A 120 -2.97 7.33 1.99
C PHE A 120 -2.03 8.35 1.37
N SER A 121 -0.77 7.96 1.22
CA SER A 121 0.24 8.73 0.52
C SER A 121 1.30 7.81 -0.10
N TRP A 122 2.29 8.40 -0.77
CA TRP A 122 3.43 7.64 -1.28
C TRP A 122 4.25 6.98 -0.16
N ASP A 123 4.10 7.43 1.09
CA ASP A 123 4.81 7.01 2.31
C ASP A 123 3.88 6.31 3.32
N ASN A 124 2.58 6.11 2.98
CA ASN A 124 1.68 5.31 3.83
C ASN A 124 0.55 4.69 3.02
N LYS A 125 0.48 3.35 2.98
CA LYS A 125 -0.43 2.59 2.09
C LYS A 125 -1.33 1.60 2.83
N LEU A 126 -1.34 1.67 4.16
CA LEU A 126 -1.99 0.69 5.04
C LEU A 126 -3.51 0.56 4.82
N VAL A 127 -4.16 1.64 4.38
CA VAL A 127 -5.61 1.68 4.10
C VAL A 127 -6.03 0.74 2.97
N LEU A 128 -5.16 0.53 1.97
CA LEU A 128 -5.46 -0.34 0.84
C LEU A 128 -5.30 -1.83 1.16
N LEU A 129 -4.59 -2.16 2.25
CA LEU A 129 -4.43 -3.54 2.73
C LEU A 129 -5.76 -4.15 3.20
N ALA A 130 -6.72 -3.31 3.65
CA ALA A 130 -8.07 -3.77 3.95
C ALA A 130 -8.78 -4.43 2.76
N ARG A 131 -8.35 -4.15 1.53
CA ARG A 131 -8.88 -4.81 0.32
C ARG A 131 -8.57 -6.31 0.26
N LEU A 132 -7.54 -6.77 0.99
CA LEU A 132 -7.23 -8.20 1.14
C LEU A 132 -8.41 -9.01 1.71
N SER A 133 -9.21 -8.40 2.59
CA SER A 133 -10.40 -9.04 3.17
C SER A 133 -11.47 -9.39 2.12
N PHE A 134 -11.54 -8.65 1.01
CA PHE A 134 -12.49 -8.92 -0.08
C PHE A 134 -12.06 -10.09 -0.97
N PHE A 135 -10.75 -10.32 -1.12
CA PHE A 135 -10.24 -11.40 -1.96
C PHE A 135 -10.40 -12.78 -1.31
N LYS A 136 -10.60 -12.87 0.01
CA LYS A 136 -10.72 -14.14 0.75
C LYS A 136 -12.05 -14.34 1.50
N ALA A 137 -13.15 -13.71 1.07
CA ALA A 137 -14.49 -13.92 1.64
C ALA A 137 -15.06 -15.35 1.45
N LYS A 138 -14.27 -16.33 1.00
CA LYS A 138 -14.69 -17.71 0.74
C LYS A 138 -14.00 -18.79 1.59
N ASP A 139 -12.85 -18.53 2.21
CA ASP A 139 -12.15 -19.50 3.07
C ASP A 139 -11.29 -18.76 4.12
N ILE A 140 -11.96 -18.24 5.15
CA ILE A 140 -11.30 -17.72 6.34
C ILE A 140 -10.88 -18.94 7.15
N SER A 141 -9.63 -19.39 6.99
CA SER A 141 -8.99 -20.15 8.05
C SER A 141 -8.89 -19.23 9.27
N ASN A 142 -9.30 -19.74 10.44
CA ASN A 142 -9.32 -18.98 11.69
C ASN A 142 -7.96 -18.35 12.08
N SER A 143 -6.85 -18.75 11.45
CA SER A 143 -5.50 -18.28 11.75
C SER A 143 -5.20 -16.83 11.33
N TYR A 144 -5.77 -16.33 10.22
CA TYR A 144 -5.47 -14.96 9.71
C TYR A 144 -6.59 -13.95 9.97
N GLY A 145 -7.69 -14.39 10.61
CA GLY A 145 -8.90 -13.60 10.80
C GLY A 145 -8.71 -12.35 11.68
N SER A 146 -7.79 -12.40 12.65
CA SER A 146 -7.48 -11.27 13.54
C SER A 146 -6.81 -10.12 12.79
N GLY A 147 -5.73 -10.37 12.06
CA GLY A 147 -5.01 -9.35 11.28
C GLY A 147 -5.88 -8.71 10.20
N LEU A 148 -6.63 -9.51 9.43
CA LEU A 148 -7.57 -9.01 8.42
C LEU A 148 -8.69 -8.16 9.04
N SER A 149 -9.20 -8.54 10.22
CA SER A 149 -10.18 -7.75 10.97
C SER A 149 -9.59 -6.41 11.43
N SER A 150 -8.33 -6.39 11.87
CA SER A 150 -7.62 -5.17 12.24
C SER A 150 -7.42 -4.21 11.05
N TYR A 151 -7.05 -4.72 9.87
CA TYR A 151 -6.98 -3.92 8.65
C TYR A 151 -8.35 -3.34 8.27
N ARG A 152 -9.41 -4.16 8.36
CA ARG A 152 -10.78 -3.71 8.11
C ARG A 152 -11.18 -2.57 9.06
N LYS A 153 -10.99 -2.74 10.37
CA LYS A 153 -11.30 -1.70 11.37
C LYS A 153 -10.52 -0.42 11.12
N THR A 154 -9.25 -0.55 10.73
CA THR A 154 -8.39 0.60 10.42
C THR A 154 -8.91 1.37 9.20
N ALA A 155 -9.29 0.67 8.12
CA ALA A 155 -9.91 1.31 6.96
C ALA A 155 -11.28 1.93 7.26
N GLU A 156 -12.10 1.27 8.09
CA GLU A 156 -13.37 1.83 8.57
C GLU A 156 -13.12 3.12 9.35
N ALA A 157 -12.12 3.16 10.23
CA ALA A 157 -11.75 4.35 11.00
C ALA A 157 -11.29 5.51 10.11
N VAL A 158 -10.43 5.26 9.11
CA VAL A 158 -10.02 6.28 8.12
C VAL A 158 -11.23 6.83 7.38
N MET A 159 -12.10 5.95 6.88
CA MET A 159 -13.27 6.38 6.13
C MET A 159 -14.27 7.16 6.99
N CYS A 160 -14.44 6.78 8.26
CA CYS A 160 -15.24 7.53 9.22
C CYS A 160 -14.60 8.89 9.52
N GLY A 161 -13.28 9.03 9.52
CA GLY A 161 -12.62 10.34 9.62
C GLY A 161 -12.86 11.24 8.39
N LEU A 162 -13.00 10.64 7.20
CA LEU A 162 -13.15 11.37 5.93
C LEU A 162 -14.60 11.78 5.60
N LEU A 163 -15.58 11.00 6.04
CA LEU A 163 -16.99 11.26 5.74
C LEU A 163 -17.55 12.39 6.61
N PRO A 164 -18.23 13.40 6.05
CA PRO A 164 -18.72 14.56 6.80
C PRO A 164 -19.78 14.20 7.84
N ASP A 165 -20.64 13.23 7.55
CA ASP A 165 -21.75 12.83 8.42
C ASP A 165 -21.35 11.76 9.44
N SER A 166 -20.05 11.45 9.54
CA SER A 166 -19.55 10.48 10.50
C SER A 166 -19.35 11.11 11.88
N PRO A 167 -19.66 10.39 12.97
CA PRO A 167 -19.42 10.88 14.33
C PRO A 167 -17.93 11.16 14.63
N THR A 168 -17.01 10.61 13.85
CA THR A 168 -15.56 10.82 13.99
C THR A 168 -14.96 11.68 12.87
N ALA A 169 -15.79 12.40 12.11
CA ALA A 169 -15.34 13.24 11.01
C ALA A 169 -14.29 14.27 11.44
N THR A 170 -13.24 14.45 10.65
CA THR A 170 -12.24 15.48 10.93
C THR A 170 -12.83 16.88 10.80
N LYS A 171 -12.45 17.75 11.75
CA LYS A 171 -12.82 19.18 11.77
C LYS A 171 -11.96 20.02 10.82
N SER A 172 -10.84 19.48 10.32
CA SER A 172 -9.94 20.15 9.38
C SER A 172 -10.51 20.07 7.97
N ARG A 173 -11.41 21.00 7.64
CA ARG A 173 -12.04 21.14 6.32
C ARG A 173 -11.96 22.59 5.84
N THR A 174 -11.89 22.76 4.52
CA THR A 174 -12.07 24.07 3.91
C THR A 174 -13.52 24.51 4.01
N ASP A 175 -13.77 25.81 3.78
CA ASP A 175 -15.12 26.41 3.77
C ASP A 175 -16.07 25.78 2.73
N ARG A 176 -15.53 25.00 1.78
CA ARG A 176 -16.30 24.20 0.80
C ARG A 176 -16.37 22.71 1.15
N ASN A 177 -16.20 22.36 2.42
CA ASN A 177 -16.25 20.99 2.97
C ASN A 177 -15.18 20.00 2.46
N PHE A 178 -14.08 20.48 1.85
CA PHE A 178 -12.96 19.61 1.48
C PHE A 178 -12.04 19.33 2.67
N ASN A 179 -11.77 18.06 2.95
CA ASN A 179 -10.83 17.63 3.99
C ASN A 179 -9.40 18.15 3.72
N PHE A 180 -8.87 18.95 4.64
CA PHE A 180 -7.51 19.51 4.58
C PHE A 180 -6.53 18.60 5.33
N LEU A 181 -5.58 18.00 4.59
CA LEU A 181 -4.60 17.02 5.11
C LEU A 181 -3.16 17.57 5.17
N GLY A 182 -2.94 18.82 4.76
CA GLY A 182 -1.63 19.44 4.78
C GLY A 182 -1.44 20.47 3.65
N PRO A 183 -0.41 21.33 3.77
CA PRO A 183 -0.18 22.43 2.83
C PRO A 183 0.40 21.98 1.48
N LEU A 184 1.04 20.81 1.41
CA LEU A 184 1.70 20.32 0.19
C LEU A 184 0.74 19.52 -0.69
N ARG A 185 0.56 19.98 -1.94
CA ARG A 185 -0.21 19.35 -3.04
C ARG A 185 -1.63 18.89 -2.65
N PRO A 186 -2.52 19.80 -2.20
CA PRO A 186 -3.89 19.47 -1.78
C PRO A 186 -4.74 18.78 -2.86
N GLN A 187 -4.47 19.04 -4.15
CA GLN A 187 -5.17 18.38 -5.26
C GLN A 187 -4.81 16.90 -5.44
N LYS A 188 -3.55 16.49 -5.21
CA LYS A 188 -3.16 15.08 -5.27
C LYS A 188 -3.81 14.28 -4.14
N ASN A 189 -3.81 14.85 -2.93
CA ASN A 189 -4.46 14.27 -1.76
C ASN A 189 -5.98 14.15 -1.96
N ALA A 190 -6.60 15.02 -2.75
CA ALA A 190 -8.01 14.93 -3.13
C ALA A 190 -8.28 13.86 -4.22
N GLN A 191 -7.40 13.70 -5.21
CA GLN A 191 -7.55 12.69 -6.26
C GLN A 191 -7.42 11.26 -5.72
N THR A 192 -6.45 11.02 -4.84
CA THR A 192 -6.31 9.73 -4.14
C THR A 192 -7.60 9.35 -3.40
N LYS A 193 -8.23 10.31 -2.70
CA LYS A 193 -9.50 10.07 -1.99
C LYS A 193 -10.65 9.72 -2.92
N SER A 194 -10.67 10.28 -4.13
CA SER A 194 -11.69 9.92 -5.12
C SER A 194 -11.58 8.43 -5.49
N LEU A 195 -10.36 7.89 -5.61
CA LEU A 195 -10.14 6.46 -5.88
C LEU A 195 -10.58 5.58 -4.70
N GLU A 196 -10.34 6.02 -3.46
CA GLU A 196 -10.82 5.33 -2.25
C GLU A 196 -12.35 5.36 -2.10
N THR A 197 -12.98 6.47 -2.50
CA THR A 197 -14.45 6.64 -2.47
C THR A 197 -15.14 5.80 -3.55
N LEU A 198 -14.56 5.73 -4.75
CA LEU A 198 -15.04 4.86 -5.84
C LEU A 198 -14.93 3.36 -5.48
N SER A 199 -13.92 2.99 -4.67
CA SER A 199 -13.82 1.64 -4.10
C SER A 199 -15.03 1.30 -3.21
N LYS A 200 -15.55 2.25 -2.42
CA LYS A 200 -16.79 2.08 -1.64
C LYS A 200 -18.04 1.95 -2.50
N GLU A 201 -18.12 2.67 -3.61
CA GLU A 201 -19.27 2.58 -4.50
C GLU A 201 -19.32 1.22 -5.20
N SER A 202 -18.15 0.69 -5.57
CA SER A 202 -18.01 -0.70 -6.02
C SER A 202 -18.39 -1.72 -4.93
N GLN A 203 -18.05 -1.47 -3.66
CA GLN A 203 -18.47 -2.31 -2.51
C GLN A 203 -20.00 -2.30 -2.32
N ARG A 204 -20.66 -1.14 -2.47
CA ARG A 204 -22.12 -0.98 -2.31
C ARG A 204 -22.91 -1.63 -3.45
N ILE A 205 -22.39 -1.60 -4.67
CA ILE A 205 -22.99 -2.27 -5.84
C ILE A 205 -22.88 -3.80 -5.72
N SER A 206 -21.74 -4.30 -5.21
CA SER A 206 -21.53 -5.75 -5.00
C SER A 206 -22.42 -6.35 -3.91
N SER A 207 -22.77 -5.57 -2.87
CA SER A 207 -23.70 -6.01 -1.83
C SER A 207 -25.18 -5.99 -2.26
N ASN A 208 -25.57 -5.08 -3.16
CA ASN A 208 -26.96 -4.97 -3.65
C ASN A 208 -27.33 -5.99 -4.74
N ASN A 209 -26.34 -6.64 -5.37
CA ASN A 209 -26.58 -7.73 -6.34
C ASN A 209 -26.74 -9.12 -5.69
N LYS A 210 -26.95 -9.17 -4.37
CA LYS A 210 -27.27 -10.39 -3.61
C LYS A 210 -28.69 -10.33 -2.99
N GLY A 211 -29.61 -9.63 -3.64
CA GLY A 211 -31.06 -9.69 -3.38
C GLY A 211 -31.72 -10.70 -4.31
#